data_AF-A0A2D6M1C1-F1
#
_entry.id   AF-A0A2D6M1C1-F1
#
_cell.length_a   1.000
_cell.length_b   1.000
_cell.length_c   1.000
_cell.angle_alpha   90.00
_cell.angle_beta   90.00
_cell.angle_gamma   90.00
#
_symmetry.space_group_name_H-M   'P 1'
#
loop_
_entity.id
_entity.type
_entity.pdbx_description
1 polymer ?
#
loop_
_entity_poly.entity_id
_entity_poly.type
_entity_poly.pdbx_seq_one_letter_code
_entity_poly.pdbx_strand_id
1 'polypeptide(L)'
;MKWMAMELWIIYGILASLSFGSIVVLNKITLGKGMDPFLMLVLMALGILGVFAIAMLFTNPDLKANPTTIGLSLLAGILWGIGQLFVIFALLNNADVARLTPIFNTNTLVAVALGMILLKEVPAGDVRLKVIVGAILIVVGGILVSG
;
A
#
# COMPACT_ATOMS: atom_id res chain seq x y z
N MET A 1 -17.98 20.26 15.44
CA MET A 1 -18.17 19.26 14.35
C MET A 1 -17.02 19.20 13.33
N LYS A 2 -16.28 20.28 13.03
CA LYS A 2 -15.10 20.25 12.12
C LYS A 2 -13.87 19.48 12.64
N TRP A 3 -13.75 19.27 13.95
CA TRP A 3 -12.62 18.56 14.56
C TRP A 3 -12.69 17.02 14.41
N MET A 4 -13.87 16.44 14.18
CA MET A 4 -14.01 14.97 14.02
C MET A 4 -13.54 14.48 12.64
N ALA A 5 -13.59 15.31 11.60
CA ALA A 5 -13.18 14.92 10.26
C ALA A 5 -11.65 14.88 10.07
N MET A 6 -10.91 15.66 10.88
CA MET A 6 -9.44 15.77 10.79
C MET A 6 -8.71 14.58 11.44
N GLU A 7 -9.40 13.74 12.22
CA GLU A 7 -8.85 12.57 12.92
C GLU A 7 -9.11 11.25 12.17
N LEU A 8 -10.18 11.18 11.37
CA LEU A 8 -10.67 9.90 10.84
C LEU A 8 -9.79 9.31 9.73
N TRP A 9 -9.20 10.15 8.87
CA TRP A 9 -8.29 9.68 7.82
C TRP A 9 -6.97 9.16 8.40
N ILE A 10 -6.54 9.67 9.56
CA ILE A 10 -5.38 9.15 10.29
C ILE A 10 -5.68 7.74 10.81
N ILE A 11 -6.86 7.53 11.38
CA ILE A 11 -7.32 6.21 11.83
C ILE A 11 -7.34 5.23 10.65
N TYR A 12 -7.90 5.63 9.50
CA TYR A 12 -7.89 4.80 8.30
C TYR A 12 -6.46 4.50 7.80
N GLY A 13 -5.55 5.46 7.88
CA GLY A 13 -4.14 5.24 7.55
C GLY A 13 -3.46 4.22 8.46
N ILE A 14 -3.73 4.28 9.77
CA ILE A 14 -3.21 3.31 10.75
C ILE A 14 -3.78 1.91 10.47
N LEU A 15 -5.11 1.80 10.28
CA LEU A 15 -5.76 0.52 9.97
C LEU A 15 -5.25 -0.08 8.64
N ALA A 16 -5.00 0.77 7.63
CA ALA A 16 -4.39 0.35 6.38
C ALA A 16 -2.97 -0.18 6.61
N SER A 17 -2.14 0.52 7.40
CA SER A 17 -0.78 0.09 7.72
C SER A 17 -0.76 -1.28 8.43
N LEU A 18 -1.63 -1.48 9.41
CA LEU A 18 -1.78 -2.78 10.10
C LEU A 18 -2.18 -3.90 9.13
N SER A 19 -3.10 -3.60 8.21
CA SER A 19 -3.56 -4.56 7.22
C SER A 19 -2.45 -4.93 6.23
N PHE A 20 -1.78 -3.95 5.63
CA PHE A 20 -0.70 -4.18 4.68
C PHE A 20 0.53 -4.85 5.31
N GLY A 21 0.89 -4.48 6.54
CA GLY A 21 1.96 -5.13 7.29
C GLY A 21 1.68 -6.61 7.56
N SER A 22 0.42 -6.93 7.94
CA SER A 22 0.00 -8.30 8.22
C SER A 22 0.06 -9.21 7.00
N ILE A 23 -0.28 -8.68 5.81
CA ILE A 23 -0.26 -9.45 4.56
C ILE A 23 1.11 -10.08 4.30
N VAL A 24 2.20 -9.35 4.53
CA VAL A 24 3.56 -9.83 4.23
C VAL A 24 3.94 -11.01 5.12
N VAL A 25 3.54 -10.96 6.39
CA VAL A 25 3.76 -12.05 7.36
C VAL A 25 2.97 -13.28 6.94
N LEU A 26 1.68 -13.12 6.61
CA LEU A 26 0.84 -14.21 6.14
C LEU A 26 1.41 -14.85 4.87
N ASN A 27 1.87 -14.05 3.91
CA ASN A 27 2.53 -14.53 2.69
C ASN A 27 3.78 -15.35 3.00
N LYS A 28 4.63 -14.91 3.93
CA LYS A 28 5.82 -15.69 4.32
C LYS A 28 5.43 -17.02 4.98
N ILE A 29 4.40 -17.03 5.83
CA ILE A 29 3.89 -18.25 6.49
C ILE A 29 3.35 -19.25 5.46
N THR A 30 2.52 -18.81 4.52
CA THR A 30 1.91 -19.70 3.51
C THR A 30 2.96 -20.27 2.56
N LEU A 31 3.90 -19.45 2.09
CA LEU A 31 5.03 -19.91 1.28
C LEU A 31 5.90 -20.92 2.05
N GLY A 32 6.17 -20.66 3.34
CA GLY A 32 6.92 -21.57 4.21
C GLY A 32 6.22 -22.91 4.46
N LYS A 33 4.89 -22.97 4.25
CA LYS A 33 4.10 -24.21 4.30
C LYS A 33 4.00 -24.93 2.95
N GLY A 34 4.72 -24.47 1.93
CA GLY A 34 4.77 -25.10 0.60
C GLY A 34 3.60 -24.73 -0.31
N MET A 35 2.87 -23.65 -0.02
CA MET A 35 1.82 -23.16 -0.90
C MET A 35 2.41 -22.66 -2.22
N ASP A 36 1.80 -23.04 -3.35
CA ASP A 36 2.19 -22.51 -4.66
C ASP A 36 2.03 -20.97 -4.69
N PRO A 37 3.06 -20.22 -5.11
CA PRO A 37 3.04 -18.75 -5.08
C PRO A 37 1.97 -18.12 -5.97
N PHE A 38 1.70 -18.71 -7.13
CA PHE A 38 0.70 -18.19 -8.06
C PHE A 38 -0.71 -18.48 -7.56
N LEU A 39 -0.96 -19.68 -7.03
CA LEU A 39 -2.22 -20.01 -6.37
C LEU A 39 -2.48 -19.08 -5.19
N MET A 40 -1.45 -18.78 -4.38
CA MET A 40 -1.56 -17.81 -3.29
C MET A 40 -2.00 -16.43 -3.80
N LEU A 41 -1.36 -15.91 -4.84
CA LEU A 41 -1.73 -14.62 -5.44
C LEU A 41 -3.17 -14.61 -5.98
N VAL A 42 -3.62 -15.71 -6.60
CA VAL A 42 -5.00 -15.86 -7.06
C VAL A 42 -5.98 -15.83 -5.88
N LEU A 43 -5.71 -16.60 -4.80
CA LEU A 43 -6.57 -16.60 -3.62
C LEU A 43 -6.58 -15.24 -2.91
N MET A 44 -5.44 -14.54 -2.87
CA MET A 44 -5.39 -13.16 -2.37
C MET A 44 -6.27 -12.22 -3.20
N ALA A 45 -6.23 -12.31 -4.53
CA ALA A 45 -7.07 -11.50 -5.41
C ALA A 45 -8.57 -11.77 -5.15
N LEU A 46 -8.97 -13.02 -4.95
CA LEU A 46 -10.33 -13.38 -4.56
C LEU A 46 -10.73 -12.78 -3.21
N GLY A 47 -9.83 -12.80 -2.22
CA GLY A 47 -10.05 -12.16 -0.92
C GLY A 47 -10.28 -10.66 -1.03
N ILE A 48 -9.47 -9.97 -1.85
CA ILE A 48 -9.61 -8.53 -2.14
C ILE A 48 -10.97 -8.23 -2.78
N LEU A 49 -11.35 -8.99 -3.82
CA LEU A 49 -12.66 -8.84 -4.47
C LEU A 49 -13.81 -9.09 -3.50
N GLY A 50 -13.69 -10.07 -2.60
CA GLY A 50 -14.67 -10.35 -1.56
C GLY A 50 -14.87 -9.17 -0.60
N VAL A 51 -13.78 -8.57 -0.11
CA VAL A 51 -13.86 -7.38 0.78
C VAL A 51 -14.52 -6.20 0.06
N PHE A 52 -14.17 -5.94 -1.21
CA PHE A 52 -14.78 -4.86 -1.98
C PHE A 52 -16.26 -5.11 -2.26
N ALA A 53 -16.64 -6.34 -2.63
CA ALA A 53 -18.04 -6.71 -2.83
C ALA A 53 -18.86 -6.48 -1.56
N ILE A 54 -18.36 -6.91 -0.40
CA ILE A 54 -19.00 -6.67 0.90
C ILE A 54 -19.13 -5.17 1.18
N ALA A 55 -18.07 -4.39 0.98
CA ALA A 55 -18.11 -2.95 1.19
C ALA A 55 -19.16 -2.24 0.30
N MET A 56 -19.35 -2.70 -0.93
CA MET A 56 -20.37 -2.16 -1.84
C MET A 56 -21.79 -2.36 -1.30
N LEU A 57 -22.07 -3.49 -0.63
CA LEU A 57 -23.37 -3.77 -0.03
C LEU A 57 -23.75 -2.77 1.08
N PHE A 58 -22.77 -2.25 1.81
CA PHE A 58 -23.00 -1.31 2.92
C PHE A 58 -22.94 0.17 2.49
N THR A 59 -22.24 0.47 1.40
CA THR A 59 -21.99 1.86 0.96
C THR A 59 -22.92 2.33 -0.15
N ASN A 60 -23.63 1.43 -0.84
CA ASN A 60 -24.52 1.73 -1.97
C ASN A 60 -23.89 2.74 -2.95
N PRO A 61 -22.71 2.43 -3.52
CA PRO A 61 -21.93 3.40 -4.27
C PRO A 61 -22.63 3.81 -5.59
N ASP A 62 -22.46 5.06 -5.98
CA ASP A 62 -22.82 5.53 -7.33
C ASP A 62 -21.80 4.96 -8.33
N LEU A 63 -22.24 4.06 -9.21
CA LEU A 63 -21.38 3.34 -10.17
C LEU A 63 -21.10 4.14 -11.45
N LYS A 64 -21.29 5.46 -11.43
CA LYS A 64 -20.89 6.33 -12.54
C LYS A 64 -19.39 6.25 -12.76
N ALA A 65 -19.01 5.83 -13.95
CA ALA A 65 -17.62 5.76 -14.37
C ALA A 65 -17.48 6.23 -15.82
N ASN A 66 -16.35 6.86 -16.14
CA ASN A 66 -15.96 7.17 -17.52
C ASN A 66 -14.74 6.34 -17.94
N PRO A 67 -14.48 6.19 -19.25
CA PRO A 67 -13.39 5.34 -19.75
C PRO A 67 -12.01 5.71 -19.17
N THR A 68 -11.73 7.00 -18.95
CA THR A 68 -10.47 7.46 -18.38
C THR A 68 -10.31 7.00 -16.93
N THR A 69 -11.35 7.18 -16.09
CA THR A 69 -11.31 6.74 -14.69
C THR A 69 -11.25 5.23 -14.55
N ILE A 70 -11.89 4.50 -15.46
CA ILE A 70 -11.79 3.03 -15.53
C ILE A 70 -10.36 2.63 -15.87
N GLY A 71 -9.77 3.22 -16.92
CA GLY A 71 -8.40 2.94 -17.33
C GLY A 71 -7.37 3.22 -16.23
N LEU A 72 -7.49 4.35 -15.54
CA LEU A 72 -6.61 4.69 -14.41
C LEU A 72 -6.78 3.73 -13.22
N SER A 73 -8.01 3.34 -12.90
CA SER A 73 -8.28 2.38 -11.82
C SER A 73 -7.74 0.99 -12.13
N LEU A 74 -7.86 0.54 -13.38
CA LEU A 74 -7.26 -0.71 -13.86
C LEU A 74 -5.74 -0.66 -13.78
N LEU A 75 -5.13 0.44 -14.24
CA LEU A 75 -3.68 0.62 -14.15
C LEU A 75 -3.19 0.59 -12.70
N ALA A 76 -3.90 1.22 -11.77
CA ALA A 76 -3.58 1.17 -10.36
C ALA A 76 -3.59 -0.26 -9.80
N GLY A 77 -4.61 -1.08 -10.16
CA GLY A 77 -4.67 -2.49 -9.79
C GLY A 77 -3.52 -3.32 -10.38
N ILE A 78 -3.18 -3.08 -11.65
CA ILE A 78 -2.04 -3.74 -12.33
C ILE A 78 -0.73 -3.42 -11.62
N LEU A 79 -0.47 -2.14 -11.32
CA LEU A 79 0.76 -1.71 -10.63
C LEU A 79 0.86 -2.31 -9.22
N TRP A 80 -0.25 -2.37 -8.48
CA TRP A 80 -0.29 -3.04 -7.18
C TRP A 80 0.04 -4.53 -7.29
N GLY A 81 -0.55 -5.22 -8.26
CA GLY A 81 -0.29 -6.64 -8.52
C GLY A 81 1.16 -6.93 -8.90
N ILE A 82 1.76 -6.09 -9.75
CA ILE A 82 3.19 -6.18 -10.12
C ILE A 82 4.06 -6.01 -8.87
N GLY A 83 3.79 -5.00 -8.03
CA GLY A 83 4.52 -4.80 -6.78
C GLY A 83 4.42 -6.01 -5.87
N GLN A 84 3.23 -6.59 -5.73
CA GLN A 84 3.02 -7.76 -4.89
C GLN A 84 3.74 -9.02 -5.44
N LEU A 85 3.80 -9.19 -6.77
CA LEU A 85 4.56 -10.27 -7.39
C LEU A 85 6.04 -10.21 -7.00
N PHE A 86 6.65 -9.03 -7.02
CA PHE A 86 8.05 -8.85 -6.62
C PHE A 86 8.28 -9.09 -5.12
N VAL A 87 7.33 -8.73 -4.25
CA VAL A 87 7.40 -9.08 -2.82
C VAL A 87 7.39 -10.59 -2.64
N ILE A 88 6.53 -11.31 -3.36
CA ILE A 88 6.50 -12.78 -3.32
C ILE A 88 7.81 -13.38 -3.83
N PHE A 89 8.37 -12.87 -4.93
CA PHE A 89 9.67 -13.30 -5.43
C PHE A 89 10.79 -13.05 -4.42
N ALA A 90 10.79 -11.92 -3.72
CA ALA A 90 11.76 -11.66 -2.66
C ALA A 90 11.62 -12.67 -1.51
N LEU A 91 10.39 -12.97 -1.07
CA LEU A 91 10.14 -13.97 -0.02
C LEU A 91 10.57 -15.39 -0.43
N LEU A 92 10.34 -15.77 -1.69
CA LEU A 92 10.82 -17.04 -2.25
C LEU A 92 12.35 -17.15 -2.29
N ASN A 93 13.03 -16.02 -2.41
CA ASN A 93 14.49 -15.92 -2.34
C ASN A 93 14.98 -15.69 -0.90
N ASN A 94 14.25 -16.22 0.10
CA ASN A 94 14.60 -16.20 1.52
C ASN A 94 14.73 -14.82 2.17
N ALA A 95 14.09 -13.78 1.60
CA ALA A 95 14.11 -12.47 2.24
C ALA A 95 13.45 -12.49 3.62
N ASP A 96 14.06 -11.78 4.58
CA ASP A 96 13.46 -11.55 5.88
C ASP A 96 12.39 -10.47 5.80
N VAL A 97 11.21 -10.73 6.36
CA VAL A 97 10.11 -9.74 6.41
C VAL A 97 10.61 -8.44 7.03
N ALA A 98 11.37 -8.53 8.13
CA ALA A 98 11.93 -7.38 8.83
C ALA A 98 12.82 -6.50 7.94
N ARG A 99 13.58 -7.08 7.01
CA ARG A 99 14.48 -6.35 6.10
C ARG A 99 13.78 -5.96 4.80
N LEU A 100 12.88 -6.80 4.29
CA LEU A 100 12.17 -6.59 3.04
C LEU A 100 11.11 -5.50 3.18
N THR A 101 10.37 -5.48 4.29
CA THR A 101 9.25 -4.56 4.52
C THR A 101 9.66 -3.09 4.44
N PRO A 102 10.75 -2.63 5.09
CA PRO A 102 11.18 -1.24 4.94
C PRO A 102 11.61 -0.88 3.52
N ILE A 103 12.21 -1.81 2.76
CA ILE A 103 12.65 -1.57 1.37
C ILE A 103 11.44 -1.24 0.48
N PHE A 104 10.44 -2.13 0.39
CA PHE A 104 9.33 -1.85 -0.52
C PHE A 104 8.39 -0.76 0.00
N ASN A 105 8.38 -0.46 1.31
CA ASN A 105 7.62 0.68 1.85
C ASN A 105 8.26 2.05 1.59
N THR A 106 9.46 2.09 0.99
CA THR A 106 9.95 3.31 0.33
C THR A 106 9.03 3.76 -0.82
N ASN A 107 8.09 2.90 -1.28
CA ASN A 107 6.98 3.29 -2.15
C ASN A 107 6.20 4.52 -1.63
N THR A 108 6.17 4.76 -0.31
CA THR A 108 5.53 5.92 0.30
C THR A 108 6.19 7.21 -0.17
N LEU A 109 7.52 7.20 -0.33
CA LEU A 109 8.28 8.34 -0.85
C LEU A 109 8.01 8.55 -2.33
N VAL A 110 7.88 7.47 -3.09
CA VAL A 110 7.49 7.52 -4.51
C VAL A 110 6.09 8.14 -4.63
N ALA A 111 5.13 7.71 -3.81
CA ALA A 111 3.78 8.26 -3.80
C ALA A 111 3.76 9.75 -3.43
N VAL A 112 4.52 10.15 -2.41
CA VAL A 112 4.67 11.56 -2.00
C VAL A 112 5.28 12.41 -3.13
N ALA A 113 6.33 11.91 -3.80
CA ALA A 113 6.94 12.59 -4.94
C ALA A 113 5.98 12.74 -6.12
N LEU A 114 5.27 11.66 -6.48
CA LEU A 114 4.28 11.67 -7.56
C LEU A 114 3.08 12.57 -7.22
N GLY A 115 2.61 12.59 -5.97
CA GLY A 115 1.55 13.51 -5.52
C GLY A 115 1.98 14.98 -5.66
N MET A 116 3.20 15.31 -5.25
CA MET A 116 3.75 16.66 -5.43
C MET A 116 3.88 17.05 -6.90
N ILE A 117 4.32 16.15 -7.79
CA ILE A 117 4.58 16.45 -9.20
C ILE A 117 3.31 16.44 -10.04
N LEU A 118 2.53 15.35 -9.96
CA LEU A 118 1.37 15.12 -10.83
C LEU A 118 0.10 15.79 -10.31
N LEU A 119 -0.09 15.80 -8.98
CA LEU A 119 -1.27 16.40 -8.35
C LEU A 119 -1.02 17.83 -7.87
N LYS A 120 0.24 18.30 -7.91
CA LYS A 120 0.68 19.63 -7.45
C LYS A 120 0.40 19.86 -5.96
N GLU A 121 0.39 18.79 -5.17
CA GLU A 121 0.12 18.79 -3.73
C GLU A 121 1.38 19.15 -2.91
N VAL A 122 1.99 20.30 -3.19
CA VAL A 122 3.19 20.72 -2.45
C VAL A 122 2.77 21.35 -1.12
N PRO A 123 3.16 20.79 0.04
CA PRO A 123 2.80 21.38 1.32
C PRO A 123 3.35 22.80 1.46
N ALA A 124 2.62 23.68 2.15
CA ALA A 124 3.02 25.07 2.38
C ALA A 124 3.68 25.23 3.76
N GLY A 125 4.53 26.26 3.90
CA GLY A 125 5.09 26.67 5.19
C GLY A 125 5.88 25.60 5.93
N ASP A 126 5.67 25.51 7.24
CA ASP A 126 6.35 24.58 8.15
C ASP A 126 6.00 23.10 7.87
N VAL A 127 4.82 22.83 7.33
CA VAL A 127 4.37 21.48 6.95
C VAL A 127 5.29 20.89 5.88
N ARG A 128 5.78 21.71 4.94
CA ARG A 128 6.74 21.28 3.91
C ARG A 128 8.01 20.73 4.53
N LEU A 129 8.56 21.45 5.51
CA LEU A 129 9.78 21.03 6.19
C LEU A 129 9.55 19.73 6.96
N LYS A 130 8.42 19.60 7.66
CA LYS A 130 8.03 18.38 8.37
C LYS A 130 7.92 17.18 7.44
N VAL A 131 7.31 17.35 6.25
CA VAL A 131 7.20 16.28 5.24
C VAL A 131 8.56 15.87 4.70
N ILE A 132 9.43 16.84 4.39
CA ILE A 132 10.80 16.55 3.90
C ILE A 132 11.62 15.81 4.97
N VAL A 133 11.61 16.29 6.21
CA VAL A 133 12.31 15.64 7.32
C VAL A 133 11.75 14.25 7.57
N GLY A 134 10.43 14.08 7.59
CA GLY A 134 9.79 12.77 7.73
C GLY A 134 10.17 11.82 6.61
N ALA A 135 10.20 12.28 5.36
CA ALA A 135 10.64 11.50 4.21
C ALA A 135 12.09 11.03 4.37
N ILE A 136 13.01 11.91 4.79
CA ILE A 136 14.40 11.56 5.06
C ILE A 136 14.49 10.52 6.18
N LEU A 137 13.74 10.69 7.27
CA LEU A 137 13.73 9.74 8.38
C LEU A 137 13.20 8.36 7.96
N ILE A 138 12.21 8.30 7.07
CA ILE A 138 11.74 7.03 6.48
C ILE A 138 12.84 6.36 5.67
N VAL A 139 13.57 7.10 4.82
CA VAL A 139 14.71 6.57 4.05
C VAL A 139 15.78 6.02 4.99
N VAL A 140 16.23 6.84 5.95
CA VAL A 140 17.31 6.50 6.87
C VAL A 140 16.91 5.29 7.72
N GLY A 141 15.69 5.30 8.29
CA GLY A 141 15.16 4.16 9.04
C GLY A 141 15.07 2.90 8.20
N GLY A 142 14.62 3.01 6.94
CA GLY A 142 14.57 1.89 6.01
C GLY A 142 15.95 1.30 5.73
N ILE A 143 16.95 2.14 5.42
CA ILE A 143 18.34 1.71 5.20
C ILE A 143 18.91 1.04 6.45
N LEU A 144 18.69 1.60 7.65
CA LEU A 144 19.22 1.06 8.90
C LEU A 144 18.65 -0.33 9.24
N VAL A 145 17.38 -0.57 8.96
CA VAL A 145 16.74 -1.86 9.24
C VAL A 145 17.10 -2.91 8.17
N SER A 146 17.26 -2.47 6.92
CA SER A 146 17.46 -3.38 5.79
C SER A 146 18.94 -3.67 5.47
N GLY A 147 19.87 -2.84 5.95
CA GLY A 147 21.32 -2.96 5.76
C GLY A 147 21.98 -4.14 6.45
#